data_AF-A0A497CCK4-F1
#
_entry.id   AF-A0A497CCK4-F1
#
_cell.length_a   1.000
_cell.length_b   1.000
_cell.length_c   1.000
_cell.angle_alpha   90.00
_cell.angle_beta   90.00
_cell.angle_gamma   90.00
#
_symmetry.space_group_name_H-M   'P 1'
#
loop_
_entity.id
_entity.type
_entity.pdbx_description
1 polymer ?
#
loop_
_entity_poly.entity_id
_entity_poly.type
_entity_poly.pdbx_seq_one_letter_code
_entity_poly.pdbx_strand_id
1 'polypeptide(L)'
;MKWITRSHVHVDRIACPWLITRFVDSDAKFYFVPQSQIEQMAQELEATPFDAPGVELGHHDGKCSFETIIEHFGLTDKGLLRLAQIVHSADVRADRDADPIAPGLEAIAVGYSLRFPDDFENLERQFDVYDALYAWCRLQVAKG
;
A
#
# COMPACT_ATOMS: atom_id res chain seq x y z
N MET A 1 -12.22 -8.36 7.26
CA MET A 1 -10.98 -9.17 7.12
C MET A 1 -9.91 -8.58 8.02
N LYS A 2 -8.99 -9.41 8.54
CA LYS A 2 -7.85 -8.96 9.34
C LYS A 2 -6.57 -9.06 8.51
N TRP A 3 -5.73 -8.05 8.60
CA TRP A 3 -4.54 -7.87 7.77
C TRP A 3 -3.34 -7.56 8.65
N ILE A 4 -2.18 -8.10 8.33
CA ILE A 4 -0.99 -7.92 9.15
C ILE A 4 0.25 -7.64 8.31
N THR A 5 1.08 -6.71 8.77
CA THR A 5 2.37 -6.40 8.15
C THR A 5 3.35 -5.89 9.21
N ARG A 6 4.59 -5.59 8.80
CA ARG A 6 5.60 -5.02 9.70
C ARG A 6 5.27 -3.57 10.09
N SER A 7 5.61 -3.19 11.32
CA SER A 7 5.50 -1.81 11.83
C SER A 7 6.49 -0.84 11.17
N HIS A 8 6.34 0.45 11.46
CA HIS A 8 7.07 1.55 10.82
C HIS A 8 6.77 1.63 9.32
N VAL A 9 5.50 1.85 9.03
CA VAL A 9 4.94 1.88 7.68
C VAL A 9 5.64 2.89 6.77
N HIS A 10 5.73 2.50 5.50
CA HIS A 10 6.25 3.30 4.40
C HIS A 10 5.29 3.12 3.20
N VAL A 11 5.62 3.72 2.05
CA VAL A 11 4.81 3.75 0.81
C VAL A 11 3.86 2.55 0.66
N ASP A 12 4.35 1.33 0.40
CA ASP A 12 3.48 0.18 0.10
C ASP A 12 2.60 -0.25 1.30
N ARG A 13 3.10 -0.12 2.53
CA ARG A 13 2.36 -0.44 3.77
C ARG A 13 1.37 0.63 4.20
N ILE A 14 1.32 1.78 3.53
CA ILE A 14 0.20 2.72 3.60
C ILE A 14 -0.77 2.49 2.44
N ALA A 15 -0.22 2.32 1.23
CA ALA A 15 -0.98 2.15 0.00
C ALA A 15 -1.88 0.91 0.05
N CYS A 16 -1.35 -0.22 0.52
CA CYS A 16 -2.10 -1.48 0.63
C CYS A 16 -3.31 -1.36 1.58
N PRO A 17 -3.18 -0.84 2.82
CA PRO A 17 -4.33 -0.57 3.66
C PRO A 17 -5.37 0.38 3.04
N TRP A 18 -4.93 1.42 2.35
CA TRP A 18 -5.85 2.32 1.61
C TRP A 18 -6.62 1.55 0.53
N LEU A 19 -5.92 0.77 -0.30
CA LEU A 19 -6.50 -0.07 -1.35
C LEU A 19 -7.52 -1.04 -0.78
N ILE A 20 -7.13 -1.78 0.25
CA ILE A 20 -7.98 -2.77 0.91
C ILE A 20 -9.25 -2.09 1.43
N THR A 21 -9.12 -0.98 2.16
CA THR A 21 -10.25 -0.27 2.76
C THR A 21 -11.21 0.31 1.71
N ARG A 22 -10.72 0.70 0.54
CA ARG A 22 -11.52 1.36 -0.50
C ARG A 22 -12.12 0.40 -1.54
N PHE A 23 -11.45 -0.72 -1.83
CA PHE A 23 -11.81 -1.61 -2.95
C PHE A 23 -12.07 -3.07 -2.56
N VAL A 24 -11.62 -3.52 -1.39
CA VAL A 24 -11.73 -4.93 -0.98
C VAL A 24 -12.72 -5.10 0.17
N ASP A 25 -12.50 -4.38 1.26
CA ASP A 25 -13.26 -4.52 2.50
C ASP A 25 -13.18 -3.23 3.34
N SER A 26 -14.30 -2.51 3.44
CA SER A 26 -14.40 -1.27 4.21
C SER A 26 -14.28 -1.47 5.72
N ASP A 27 -14.49 -2.69 6.22
CA ASP A 27 -14.40 -3.04 7.65
C ASP A 27 -13.07 -3.75 7.97
N ALA A 28 -12.07 -3.64 7.09
CA ALA A 28 -10.75 -4.24 7.28
C ALA A 28 -10.07 -3.74 8.56
N LYS A 29 -9.41 -4.68 9.27
CA LYS A 29 -8.62 -4.39 10.46
C LYS A 29 -7.16 -4.67 10.18
N PHE A 30 -6.29 -3.72 10.50
CA PHE A 30 -4.85 -3.83 10.27
C PHE A 30 -4.11 -4.06 11.58
N TYR A 31 -3.01 -4.81 11.50
CA TYR A 31 -2.09 -5.07 12.59
C TYR A 31 -0.67 -4.79 12.12
N PHE A 32 0.06 -3.98 12.89
CA PHE A 32 1.44 -3.61 12.62
C PHE A 32 2.32 -4.19 13.73
N VAL A 33 3.17 -5.14 13.38
CA VAL A 33 3.97 -5.89 14.36
C VAL A 33 5.46 -5.87 13.97
N PRO A 34 6.39 -6.17 14.89
CA PRO A 34 7.78 -6.42 14.51
C PRO A 34 7.85 -7.53 13.45
N GLN A 35 8.77 -7.40 12.48
CA GLN A 35 8.90 -8.35 11.37
C GLN A 35 9.02 -9.82 11.84
N SER A 36 9.73 -10.06 12.94
CA SER A 36 9.92 -11.40 13.54
C SER A 36 8.63 -12.01 14.10
N GLN A 37 7.58 -11.23 14.29
CA GLN A 37 6.31 -11.68 14.88
C GLN A 37 5.20 -11.89 13.84
N ILE A 38 5.41 -11.53 12.57
CA ILE A 38 4.37 -11.58 11.54
C ILE A 38 3.76 -12.97 11.43
N GLU A 39 4.58 -14.01 11.29
CA GLU A 39 4.09 -15.38 11.11
C GLU A 39 3.26 -15.86 12.31
N GLN A 40 3.80 -15.68 13.52
CA GLN A 40 3.13 -16.08 14.76
C GLN A 40 1.80 -15.32 14.93
N MET A 41 1.81 -13.99 14.79
CA MET A 41 0.63 -13.15 15.00
C MET A 41 -0.41 -13.34 13.89
N ALA A 42 0.01 -13.61 12.66
CA ALA A 42 -0.90 -13.93 11.56
C ALA A 42 -1.74 -15.18 11.88
N GLN A 43 -1.11 -16.22 12.43
CA GLN A 43 -1.78 -17.45 12.86
C GLN A 43 -2.71 -17.19 14.06
N GLU A 44 -2.23 -16.52 15.11
CA GLU A 44 -3.00 -16.25 16.32
C GLU A 44 -4.22 -15.35 16.07
N LEU A 45 -4.07 -14.35 15.20
CA LEU A 45 -5.13 -13.40 14.90
C LEU A 45 -6.05 -13.84 13.75
N GLU A 46 -5.70 -14.92 13.04
CA GLU A 46 -6.29 -15.30 11.75
C GLU A 46 -6.26 -14.11 10.77
N ALA A 47 -5.08 -13.48 10.64
CA ALA A 47 -4.86 -12.30 9.81
C ALA A 47 -4.05 -12.66 8.56
N THR A 48 -4.46 -12.09 7.42
CA THR A 48 -3.77 -12.27 6.14
C THR A 48 -2.51 -11.38 6.10
N PRO A 49 -1.31 -11.95 5.98
CA PRO A 49 -0.10 -11.16 5.90
C PRO A 49 0.09 -10.54 4.50
N PHE A 50 0.59 -9.31 4.45
CA PHE A 50 0.93 -8.57 3.22
C PHE A 50 2.21 -7.73 3.42
N ASP A 51 2.87 -7.32 2.32
CA ASP A 51 4.19 -6.64 2.35
C ASP A 51 5.17 -7.28 3.35
N ALA A 52 5.33 -8.60 3.24
CA ALA A 52 6.28 -9.36 4.04
C ALA A 52 7.00 -10.40 3.18
N PRO A 53 8.27 -10.75 3.50
CA PRO A 53 9.00 -11.74 2.72
C PRO A 53 8.27 -13.10 2.68
N GLY A 54 8.08 -13.63 1.47
CA GLY A 54 7.55 -14.99 1.26
C GLY A 54 6.05 -15.16 1.43
N VAL A 55 5.29 -14.08 1.64
CA VAL A 55 3.81 -14.14 1.76
C VAL A 55 3.14 -13.96 0.41
N GLU A 56 1.94 -14.52 0.24
CA GLU A 56 1.19 -14.47 -1.03
C GLU A 56 0.97 -13.04 -1.53
N LEU A 57 0.61 -12.12 -0.64
CA LEU A 57 0.35 -10.70 -0.94
C LEU A 57 1.57 -9.83 -0.63
N GLY A 58 2.75 -10.32 -1.00
CA GLY A 58 4.03 -9.60 -0.94
C GLY A 58 4.51 -9.17 -2.32
N HIS A 59 5.81 -8.87 -2.43
CA HIS A 59 6.45 -8.57 -3.70
C HIS A 59 6.72 -9.85 -4.50
N HIS A 60 6.21 -9.93 -5.73
CA HIS A 60 6.37 -11.08 -6.62
C HIS A 60 6.60 -10.64 -8.06
N ASP A 61 7.49 -11.33 -8.78
CA ASP A 61 7.73 -11.09 -10.23
C ASP A 61 7.99 -9.62 -10.60
N GLY A 62 8.66 -8.88 -9.71
CA GLY A 62 8.96 -7.44 -9.88
C GLY A 62 7.84 -6.50 -9.42
N LYS A 63 6.68 -7.01 -9.01
CA LYS A 63 5.54 -6.21 -8.53
C LYS A 63 5.64 -5.92 -7.04
N CYS A 64 5.14 -4.76 -6.62
CA CYS A 64 4.95 -4.46 -5.19
C CYS A 64 3.66 -5.09 -4.64
N SER A 65 3.47 -5.06 -3.33
CA SER A 65 2.30 -5.70 -2.71
C SER A 65 0.98 -5.05 -3.12
N PHE A 66 0.99 -3.74 -3.40
CA PHE A 66 -0.18 -3.04 -3.93
C PHE A 66 -0.67 -3.66 -5.25
N GLU A 67 0.26 -3.99 -6.15
CA GLU A 67 -0.05 -4.63 -7.43
C GLU A 67 -0.50 -6.08 -7.25
N THR A 68 0.15 -6.85 -6.37
CA THR A 68 -0.23 -8.25 -6.13
C THR A 68 -1.62 -8.36 -5.48
N ILE A 69 -2.01 -7.42 -4.62
CA ILE A 69 -3.38 -7.32 -4.09
C ILE A 69 -4.38 -6.99 -5.20
N ILE A 70 -4.07 -6.04 -6.09
CA ILE A 70 -4.92 -5.71 -7.25
C ILE A 70 -5.18 -6.96 -8.09
N GLU A 71 -4.14 -7.74 -8.37
CA GLU A 71 -4.24 -8.96 -9.17
C GLU A 71 -5.03 -10.06 -8.45
N HIS A 72 -4.76 -10.27 -7.17
CA HIS A 72 -5.43 -11.28 -6.35
C HIS A 72 -6.96 -11.06 -6.30
N PHE A 73 -7.40 -9.81 -6.17
CA PHE A 73 -8.83 -9.45 -6.14
C PHE A 73 -9.42 -9.12 -7.52
N GLY A 74 -8.64 -9.20 -8.60
CA GLY A 74 -9.11 -8.92 -9.96
C GLY A 74 -9.62 -7.49 -10.16
N LEU A 75 -8.99 -6.51 -9.52
CA LEU A 75 -9.41 -5.11 -9.58
C LEU A 75 -8.97 -4.47 -10.91
N THR A 76 -9.92 -3.90 -11.65
CA THR A 76 -9.67 -3.38 -13.02
C THR A 76 -9.95 -1.88 -13.20
N ASP A 77 -10.15 -1.12 -12.11
CA ASP A 77 -10.38 0.31 -12.22
C ASP A 77 -9.15 1.02 -12.83
N LYS A 78 -9.35 1.76 -13.93
CA LYS A 78 -8.24 2.38 -14.66
C LYS A 78 -7.47 3.42 -13.82
N GLY A 79 -8.18 4.17 -12.97
CA GLY A 79 -7.54 5.14 -12.08
C GLY A 79 -6.67 4.42 -11.04
N LEU A 80 -7.13 3.27 -10.57
CA LEU A 80 -6.41 2.46 -9.59
C LEU A 80 -5.16 1.84 -10.21
N LEU A 81 -5.25 1.33 -11.44
CA LEU A 81 -4.10 0.82 -12.19
C LEU A 81 -3.06 1.92 -12.47
N ARG A 82 -3.51 3.16 -12.73
CA ARG A 82 -2.60 4.31 -12.84
C ARG A 82 -1.92 4.63 -11.51
N LEU A 83 -2.64 4.56 -10.40
CA LEU A 83 -2.07 4.74 -9.07
C LEU A 83 -1.06 3.63 -8.72
N ALA A 84 -1.34 2.39 -9.11
CA ALA A 84 -0.46 1.25 -8.91
C ALA A 84 0.93 1.48 -9.54
N GLN A 85 0.99 2.08 -10.73
CA GLN A 85 2.25 2.46 -11.37
C GLN A 85 3.07 3.47 -10.55
N ILE A 86 2.41 4.45 -9.92
CA ILE A 86 3.08 5.44 -9.07
C ILE A 86 3.61 4.78 -7.79
N VAL A 87 2.78 3.95 -7.15
CA VAL A 87 3.14 3.23 -5.93
C VAL A 87 4.29 2.26 -6.20
N HIS A 88 4.24 1.52 -7.30
CA HIS A 88 5.31 0.65 -7.77
C HIS A 88 6.63 1.42 -7.86
N SER A 89 6.67 2.53 -8.62
CA SER A 89 7.89 3.32 -8.75
C SER A 89 8.34 3.91 -7.41
N ALA A 90 7.42 4.29 -6.51
CA ALA A 90 7.81 4.83 -5.22
C ALA A 90 8.39 3.78 -4.27
N ASP A 91 7.99 2.51 -4.40
CA ASP A 91 8.39 1.44 -3.50
C ASP A 91 9.52 0.56 -4.03
N VAL A 92 9.47 0.19 -5.32
CA VAL A 92 10.45 -0.69 -5.98
C VAL A 92 11.68 0.11 -6.38
N ARG A 93 12.76 -0.07 -5.62
CA ARG A 93 14.01 0.71 -5.79
C ARG A 93 14.60 0.68 -7.20
N ALA A 94 14.46 -0.44 -7.92
CA ALA A 94 14.99 -0.58 -9.27
C ALA A 94 14.24 0.30 -10.30
N ASP A 95 12.98 0.64 -10.01
CA ASP A 95 12.05 1.27 -10.96
C ASP A 95 11.61 2.67 -10.50
N ARG A 96 12.41 3.29 -9.62
CA ARG A 96 12.13 4.61 -9.03
C ARG A 96 11.96 5.74 -10.03
N ASP A 97 12.60 5.64 -11.18
CA ASP A 97 12.55 6.64 -12.24
C ASP A 97 11.47 6.35 -13.29
N ALA A 98 10.68 5.28 -13.13
CA ALA A 98 9.67 4.90 -14.11
C ALA A 98 8.39 5.78 -14.06
N ASP A 99 8.14 6.48 -12.94
CA ASP A 99 7.07 7.48 -12.83
C ASP A 99 7.56 8.78 -12.19
N PRO A 100 7.38 9.95 -12.83
CA PRO A 100 7.86 11.23 -12.30
C PRO A 100 7.13 11.69 -11.02
N ILE A 101 5.98 11.11 -10.69
CA ILE A 101 5.23 11.43 -9.46
C ILE A 101 5.79 10.67 -8.25
N ALA A 102 6.43 9.51 -8.48
CA ALA A 102 6.89 8.62 -7.42
C ALA A 102 7.85 9.26 -6.41
N PRO A 103 8.86 10.06 -6.81
CA PRO A 103 9.75 10.73 -5.84
C PRO A 103 9.00 11.69 -4.90
N GLY A 104 7.93 12.33 -5.39
CA GLY A 104 7.08 13.20 -4.57
C GLY A 104 6.26 12.40 -3.56
N LEU A 105 5.69 11.27 -3.99
CA LEU A 105 4.96 10.37 -3.10
C LEU A 105 5.89 9.79 -2.02
N GLU A 106 7.10 9.38 -2.37
CA GLU A 106 8.12 8.91 -1.42
C GLU A 106 8.47 10.01 -0.40
N ALA A 107 8.74 11.23 -0.85
CA ALA A 107 9.05 12.35 0.04
C ALA A 107 7.92 12.65 1.03
N ILE A 108 6.67 12.57 0.58
CA ILE A 108 5.49 12.72 1.43
C ILE A 108 5.43 11.58 2.46
N ALA A 109 5.56 10.33 2.03
CA ALA A 109 5.52 9.16 2.91
C ALA A 109 6.58 9.24 4.01
N VAL A 110 7.84 9.59 3.67
CA VAL A 110 8.91 9.81 4.64
C VAL A 110 8.55 10.90 5.64
N GLY A 111 8.03 12.04 5.16
CA GLY A 111 7.63 13.15 6.02
C GLY A 111 6.53 12.77 7.00
N TYR A 112 5.55 11.98 6.56
CA TYR A 112 4.48 11.48 7.43
C TYR A 112 5.00 10.49 8.48
N SER A 113 5.85 9.53 8.10
CA SER A 113 6.42 8.58 9.07
C SER A 113 7.29 9.26 10.15
N LEU A 114 7.89 10.42 9.85
CA LEU A 114 8.59 11.23 10.85
C LEU A 114 7.64 12.04 11.75
N ARG A 115 6.52 12.52 11.21
CA ARG A 115 5.53 13.33 11.94
C ARG A 115 4.59 12.50 12.80
N PHE A 116 4.29 11.29 12.35
CA PHE A 116 3.35 10.34 12.96
C PHE A 116 4.03 8.98 13.09
N PRO A 117 4.80 8.76 14.18
CA PRO A 117 5.49 7.49 14.40
C PRO A 117 4.55 6.33 14.75
N ASP A 118 3.33 6.62 15.18
CA ASP A 118 2.26 5.63 15.35
C ASP A 118 1.70 5.23 13.97
N ASP A 119 1.73 3.94 13.65
CA ASP A 119 1.36 3.45 12.33
C ASP A 119 -0.12 3.73 11.99
N PHE A 120 -1.04 3.64 12.97
CA PHE A 120 -2.46 3.89 12.71
C PHE A 120 -2.75 5.37 12.47
N GLU A 121 -2.22 6.26 13.30
CA GLU A 121 -2.35 7.71 13.05
C GLU A 121 -1.74 8.07 11.69
N ASN A 122 -0.59 7.48 11.35
CA ASN A 122 0.06 7.71 10.07
C ASN A 122 -0.85 7.31 8.88
N LEU A 123 -1.43 6.11 8.93
CA LEU A 123 -2.40 5.64 7.93
C LEU A 123 -3.58 6.61 7.81
N GLU A 124 -4.25 6.93 8.92
CA GLU A 124 -5.45 7.77 8.93
C GLU A 124 -5.19 9.12 8.27
N ARG A 125 -4.03 9.72 8.52
CA ARG A 125 -3.68 11.02 7.92
C ARG A 125 -3.21 10.92 6.47
N GLN A 126 -2.53 9.84 6.09
CA GLN A 126 -2.07 9.66 4.71
C GLN A 126 -3.19 9.20 3.77
N PHE A 127 -4.28 8.62 4.26
CA PHE A 127 -5.39 8.17 3.39
C PHE A 127 -5.95 9.31 2.54
N ASP A 128 -6.05 10.53 3.06
CA ASP A 128 -6.48 11.71 2.28
C ASP A 128 -5.53 12.02 1.10
N VAL A 129 -4.23 11.75 1.26
CA VAL A 129 -3.24 11.92 0.18
C VAL A 129 -3.50 10.91 -0.93
N TYR A 130 -3.75 9.64 -0.57
CA TYR A 130 -4.07 8.59 -1.53
C TYR A 130 -5.44 8.81 -2.19
N ASP A 131 -6.44 9.28 -1.45
CA ASP A 131 -7.75 9.65 -2.00
C ASP A 131 -7.61 10.80 -3.03
N ALA A 132 -6.80 11.82 -2.72
CA ALA A 132 -6.52 12.92 -3.65
C ALA A 132 -5.72 12.46 -4.88
N LEU A 133 -4.70 11.63 -4.69
CA LEU A 133 -3.86 11.12 -5.77
C LEU A 133 -4.66 10.17 -6.67
N TYR A 134 -5.53 9.33 -6.11
CA TYR A 134 -6.45 8.48 -6.85
C TYR A 134 -7.43 9.32 -7.69
N ALA A 135 -8.03 10.37 -7.12
CA ALA A 135 -8.90 11.27 -7.86
C ALA A 135 -8.17 11.93 -9.06
N TRP A 136 -6.90 12.31 -8.87
CA TRP A 136 -6.06 12.80 -9.96
C TRP A 136 -5.76 11.72 -11.01
N CYS A 137 -5.45 10.49 -10.60
CA CYS A 137 -5.25 9.36 -11.50
C CYS A 137 -6.48 9.09 -12.36
N ARG A 138 -7.69 9.13 -11.77
CA ARG A 138 -8.97 9.03 -12.50
C ARG A 138 -9.12 10.13 -13.55
N LEU A 139 -8.73 11.36 -13.23
CA LEU A 139 -8.75 12.47 -14.18
C LEU A 139 -7.78 12.24 -15.35
N GLN A 140 -6.59 11.68 -15.10
CA GLN A 140 -5.62 11.40 -16.15
C GLN A 140 -6.15 10.37 -17.16
N VAL A 141 -6.68 9.25 -16.66
CA VAL A 141 -7.17 8.16 -17.52
C VAL A 141 -8.49 8.47 -18.23
N ALA A 142 -9.22 9.52 -17.80
CA ALA A 142 -10.42 10.00 -18.48
C ALA A 142 -10.12 10.98 -19.63
N LYS A 143 -8.90 11.55 -19.67
CA LYS A 143 -8.46 12.48 -20.73
C LYS A 143 -7.79 11.77 -21.91
N GLY A 144 -7.39 10.51 -21.74
CA GLY A 144 -6.88 9.63 -22.80
C GLY A 144 -7.96 8.68 -23.30
#